data_AF-A0A497PN80-F1
#
_entry.id   AF-A0A497PN80-F1
#
_cell.length_a   1.000
_cell.length_b   1.000
_cell.length_c   1.000
_cell.angle_alpha   90.00
_cell.angle_beta   90.00
_cell.angle_gamma   90.00
#
_symmetry.space_group_name_H-M   'P 1'
#
loop_
_entity.id
_entity.type
_entity.pdbx_description
1 polymer ?
#
loop_
_entity_poly.entity_id
_entity_poly.type
_entity_poly.pdbx_seq_one_letter_code
_entity_poly.pdbx_strand_id
1 'polypeptide(L)'
;MATMKKYFVCIIFVFLALTHAAESDPKEAEPESKGVSQYDSISITILYSNNPFDKRLKTSWGFACLIKGIDKTILFDAGADGKILLSNMEKLGINPSDIDIVFLSHTHSD
;
A
#
# COMPACT_ATOMS: atom_id res chain seq x y z
N MET A 1 -54.26 36.45 30.77
CA MET A 1 -53.97 35.00 30.91
C MET A 1 -53.76 34.25 29.59
N ALA A 2 -53.80 34.89 28.40
CA ALA A 2 -53.56 34.20 27.12
C ALA A 2 -52.08 34.20 26.66
N THR A 3 -51.26 35.11 27.18
CA THR A 3 -49.88 35.33 26.71
C THR A 3 -48.87 34.33 27.31
N MET A 4 -49.02 33.93 28.58
CA MET A 4 -48.12 32.97 29.24
C MET A 4 -48.23 31.53 28.69
N LYS A 5 -49.39 31.13 28.14
CA LYS A 5 -49.56 29.82 27.49
C LYS A 5 -48.80 29.71 26.16
N LYS A 6 -48.65 30.82 25.43
CA LYS A 6 -47.86 30.86 24.18
C LYS A 6 -46.36 30.66 24.45
N TYR A 7 -45.82 31.31 25.49
CA TYR A 7 -44.42 31.11 25.86
C TYR A 7 -44.16 29.70 26.41
N PHE A 8 -45.10 29.11 27.16
CA PHE A 8 -44.96 27.75 27.68
C PHE A 8 -44.99 26.69 26.55
N VAL A 9 -45.85 26.86 25.55
CA VAL A 9 -45.88 25.98 24.36
C VAL A 9 -44.61 26.16 23.51
N CYS A 10 -44.11 27.38 23.32
CA CYS A 10 -42.85 27.61 22.61
C CYS A 10 -41.65 26.98 23.32
N ILE A 11 -41.60 27.00 24.67
CA ILE A 11 -40.49 26.40 25.43
C ILE A 11 -40.50 24.87 25.32
N ILE A 12 -41.67 24.22 25.30
CA ILE A 12 -41.78 22.76 25.11
C ILE A 12 -41.29 22.34 23.72
N PHE A 13 -41.64 23.09 22.67
CA PHE A 13 -41.17 22.78 21.31
C PHE A 13 -39.66 22.96 21.15
N VAL A 14 -39.06 23.96 21.81
CA VAL A 14 -37.60 24.17 21.76
C VAL A 14 -36.86 23.06 22.52
N PHE A 15 -37.38 22.60 23.66
CA PHE A 15 -36.79 21.48 24.41
C PHE A 15 -36.92 20.14 23.66
N LEU A 16 -38.05 19.90 22.98
CA LEU A 16 -38.26 18.67 22.19
C LEU A 16 -37.37 18.61 20.93
N ALA A 17 -37.04 19.79 20.36
CA ALA A 17 -36.12 19.91 19.24
C ALA A 17 -34.65 19.68 19.66
N LEU A 18 -34.28 20.09 20.88
CA LEU A 18 -32.92 19.89 21.42
C LEU A 18 -32.62 18.42 21.77
N THR A 19 -33.62 17.61 22.14
CA THR A 19 -33.42 16.18 22.39
C THR A 19 -33.32 15.35 21.10
N HIS A 20 -33.91 15.80 19.98
CA HIS A 20 -33.74 15.14 18.67
C HIS A 20 -32.44 15.52 17.95
N ALA A 21 -31.85 16.68 18.28
CA ALA A 21 -30.62 17.14 17.63
C ALA A 21 -29.34 16.51 18.21
N ALA A 22 -29.43 15.82 19.36
CA ALA A 22 -28.26 15.28 20.07
C ALA A 22 -27.96 13.81 19.75
N GLU A 23 -28.74 13.16 18.89
CA GLU A 23 -28.56 11.72 18.61
C GLU A 23 -28.81 11.40 17.14
N SER A 24 -27.89 11.88 16.31
CA SER A 24 -27.37 11.10 15.20
C SER A 24 -26.07 11.76 14.76
N ASP A 25 -24.95 11.31 15.34
CA ASP A 25 -23.71 11.37 14.58
C ASP A 25 -24.03 10.74 13.22
N PRO A 26 -23.91 11.46 12.09
CA PRO A 26 -23.96 10.80 10.82
C PRO A 26 -22.75 9.88 10.85
N LYS A 27 -23.00 8.57 10.97
CA LYS A 27 -22.03 7.57 10.53
C LYS A 27 -21.70 7.96 9.10
N GLU A 28 -20.56 8.63 8.90
CA GLU A 28 -19.92 8.69 7.61
C GLU A 28 -19.84 7.23 7.18
N ALA A 29 -20.60 6.91 6.13
CA ALA A 29 -20.55 5.59 5.54
C ALA A 29 -19.09 5.38 5.13
N GLU A 30 -18.38 4.54 5.87
CA GLU A 30 -17.10 4.03 5.39
C GLU A 30 -17.35 3.50 3.98
N PRO A 31 -16.61 3.97 2.98
CA PRO A 31 -16.82 3.49 1.62
C PRO A 31 -16.57 1.98 1.67
N GLU A 32 -17.62 1.21 1.36
CA GLU A 32 -17.50 -0.22 1.07
C GLU A 32 -16.34 -0.38 0.08
N SER A 33 -15.22 -0.93 0.55
CA SER A 33 -14.06 -1.18 -0.29
C SER A 33 -14.45 -2.29 -1.24
N LYS A 34 -14.98 -1.92 -2.41
CA LYS A 34 -15.04 -2.82 -3.55
C LYS A 34 -13.60 -3.24 -3.80
N GLY A 35 -13.28 -4.50 -3.49
CA GLY A 35 -11.95 -5.10 -3.57
C GLY A 35 -11.45 -5.20 -5.00
N VAL A 36 -11.22 -4.05 -5.63
CA VAL A 36 -10.44 -3.90 -6.85
C VAL A 36 -9.06 -3.49 -6.37
N SER A 37 -8.06 -4.34 -6.54
CA SER A 37 -6.68 -3.93 -6.29
C SER A 37 -6.41 -2.70 -7.14
N GLN A 38 -5.83 -1.63 -6.56
CA GLN A 38 -5.39 -0.44 -7.31
C GLN A 38 -4.52 -0.81 -8.53
N TYR A 39 -3.90 -1.99 -8.47
CA TYR A 39 -2.99 -2.53 -9.47
C TYR A 39 -3.57 -3.79 -10.12
N ASP A 40 -3.61 -3.81 -11.44
CA ASP A 40 -4.19 -4.91 -12.24
C ASP A 40 -3.39 -6.22 -12.12
N SER A 41 -2.06 -6.12 -11.99
CA SER A 41 -1.19 -7.28 -11.72
C SER A 41 0.17 -6.86 -11.16
N ILE A 42 0.52 -7.37 -9.98
CA ILE A 42 1.85 -7.19 -9.38
C ILE A 42 2.72 -8.39 -9.75
N SER A 43 3.96 -8.14 -10.15
CA SER A 43 4.95 -9.21 -10.38
C SER A 43 6.17 -9.03 -9.49
N ILE A 44 6.67 -10.15 -8.98
CA ILE A 44 7.90 -10.22 -8.18
C ILE A 44 8.83 -11.22 -8.87
N THR A 45 10.00 -10.75 -9.29
CA THR A 45 10.99 -11.56 -10.01
C THR A 45 12.25 -11.68 -9.17
N ILE A 46 12.63 -12.90 -8.77
CA ILE A 46 13.88 -13.12 -8.05
C ILE A 46 15.05 -12.92 -9.02
N LEU A 47 15.95 -12.00 -8.68
CA LEU A 47 17.15 -11.67 -9.46
C LEU A 47 18.42 -12.29 -8.87
N TYR A 48 18.42 -12.52 -7.56
CA TYR A 48 19.57 -13.06 -6.82
C TYR A 48 19.05 -13.94 -5.68
N SER A 49 19.58 -15.16 -5.58
CA SER A 49 19.28 -16.09 -4.50
C SER A 49 20.43 -17.10 -4.35
N ASN A 50 20.54 -17.65 -3.15
CA ASN A 50 21.40 -18.80 -2.85
C ASN A 50 20.81 -20.14 -3.32
N ASN A 51 19.51 -20.20 -3.64
CA ASN A 51 18.87 -21.41 -4.12
C ASN A 51 18.75 -21.42 -5.66
N PRO A 52 19.29 -22.43 -6.37
CA PRO A 52 19.16 -22.51 -7.82
C PRO A 52 17.73 -22.81 -8.26
N PHE A 53 17.28 -22.12 -9.31
CA PHE A 53 15.97 -22.36 -9.93
C PHE A 53 16.07 -22.31 -11.46
N ASP A 54 16.38 -21.15 -12.02
CA ASP A 54 16.68 -21.00 -13.45
C ASP A 54 18.18 -21.24 -13.70
N LYS A 55 18.48 -22.29 -14.48
CA LYS A 55 19.86 -22.71 -14.81
C LYS A 55 20.68 -21.65 -15.56
N ARG A 56 20.05 -20.62 -16.11
CA ARG A 56 20.73 -19.50 -16.77
C ARG A 56 21.31 -18.53 -15.74
N LEU A 57 20.72 -18.45 -14.55
CA LEU A 57 21.09 -17.49 -13.52
C LEU A 57 22.21 -18.02 -12.64
N LYS A 58 23.05 -17.10 -12.16
CA LYS A 58 24.10 -17.39 -11.19
C LYS A 58 23.53 -17.22 -9.78
N THR A 59 23.80 -18.19 -8.91
CA THR A 59 23.47 -18.13 -7.49
C THR A 59 24.68 -17.73 -6.66
N SER A 60 24.43 -17.12 -5.51
CA SER A 60 25.43 -16.82 -4.48
C SER A 60 24.68 -16.46 -3.18
N TRP A 61 25.41 -16.27 -2.08
CA TRP A 61 24.82 -15.85 -0.81
C TRP A 61 24.23 -14.44 -0.94
N GLY A 62 22.99 -14.25 -0.47
CA GLY A 62 22.25 -12.99 -0.58
C GLY A 62 20.89 -13.11 -1.25
N PHE A 63 20.19 -11.98 -1.36
CA PHE A 63 18.87 -11.89 -1.96
C PHE A 63 18.69 -10.59 -2.75
N ALA A 64 17.94 -10.67 -3.85
CA ALA A 64 17.39 -9.50 -4.53
C ALA A 64 16.18 -9.89 -5.38
N CYS A 65 15.18 -9.01 -5.45
CA CYS A 65 14.06 -9.17 -6.38
C CYS A 65 13.60 -7.85 -7.01
N LEU A 66 13.00 -7.96 -8.19
CA LEU A 66 12.34 -6.86 -8.88
C LEU A 66 10.84 -6.91 -8.63
N ILE A 67 10.26 -5.80 -8.20
CA ILE A 67 8.82 -5.64 -8.01
C ILE A 67 8.31 -4.69 -9.10
N LYS A 68 7.34 -5.15 -9.91
CA LYS A 68 6.67 -4.35 -10.95
C LYS A 68 5.15 -4.44 -10.80
N GLY A 69 4.44 -3.55 -11.51
CA GLY A 69 2.98 -3.52 -11.51
C GLY A 69 2.39 -2.62 -10.43
N ILE A 70 3.23 -1.85 -9.74
CA ILE A 70 2.83 -0.72 -8.89
C ILE A 70 3.31 0.60 -9.52
N ASP A 71 3.08 1.74 -8.86
CA ASP A 71 3.48 3.08 -9.35
C ASP A 71 4.98 3.22 -9.67
N LYS A 72 5.83 2.37 -9.07
CA LYS A 72 7.29 2.40 -9.19
C LYS A 72 7.86 0.99 -9.41
N THR A 73 8.91 0.90 -10.20
CA THR A 73 9.72 -0.32 -10.30
C THR A 73 10.74 -0.33 -9.16
N ILE A 74 10.65 -1.34 -8.29
CA ILE A 74 11.49 -1.42 -7.09
C ILE A 74 12.47 -2.57 -7.23
N LEU A 75 13.75 -2.30 -6.99
CA LEU A 75 14.74 -3.31 -6.65
C LEU A 75 14.78 -3.45 -5.12
N PHE A 76 14.34 -4.59 -4.63
CA PHE A 76 14.39 -4.95 -3.22
C PHE A 76 15.66 -5.77 -2.98
N ASP A 77 16.56 -5.26 -2.14
CA ASP A 77 17.92 -5.75 -1.89
C ASP A 77 18.79 -5.86 -3.17
N ALA A 78 20.09 -6.15 -3.00
CA ALA A 78 21.05 -6.12 -4.10
C ALA A 78 21.99 -7.34 -4.18
N GLY A 79 21.85 -8.30 -3.25
CA GLY A 79 22.77 -9.43 -3.16
C GLY A 79 24.20 -9.01 -2.75
N ALA A 80 25.05 -10.00 -2.46
CA ALA A 80 26.44 -9.78 -2.08
C ALA A 80 27.37 -9.34 -3.23
N ASP A 81 26.95 -9.53 -4.49
CA ASP A 81 27.79 -9.26 -5.67
C ASP A 81 26.99 -8.63 -6.81
N GLY A 82 27.20 -7.32 -7.03
CA GLY A 82 26.55 -6.57 -8.09
C GLY A 82 26.81 -7.09 -9.51
N LYS A 83 27.93 -7.78 -9.77
CA LYS A 83 28.19 -8.39 -11.10
C LYS A 83 27.28 -9.58 -11.36
N ILE A 84 27.00 -10.38 -10.33
CA ILE A 84 26.04 -11.48 -10.43
C ILE A 84 24.63 -10.92 -10.64
N LEU A 85 24.24 -9.89 -9.87
CA LEU A 85 22.95 -9.23 -10.02
C LEU A 85 22.73 -8.71 -11.44
N LEU A 86 23.67 -7.91 -11.96
CA LEU A 86 23.59 -7.33 -13.30
C LEU A 86 23.61 -8.40 -14.40
N SER A 87 24.42 -9.46 -14.26
CA SER A 87 24.42 -10.57 -15.22
C SER A 87 23.11 -11.36 -15.22
N ASN A 88 22.43 -11.47 -14.07
CA ASN A 88 21.13 -12.13 -13.98
C ASN A 88 20.03 -11.25 -14.59
N MET A 89 20.05 -9.94 -14.34
CA MET A 89 19.14 -8.97 -14.97
C MET A 89 19.26 -9.02 -16.50
N GLU A 90 20.47 -9.02 -17.04
CA GLU A 90 20.73 -9.12 -18.49
C GLU A 90 20.07 -10.37 -19.10
N LYS A 91 20.25 -11.54 -18.48
CA LYS A 91 19.67 -12.82 -18.95
C LYS A 91 18.15 -12.87 -18.86
N LEU A 92 17.56 -12.07 -17.98
CA LEU A 92 16.11 -11.92 -17.83
C LEU A 92 15.55 -10.79 -18.71
N GLY A 93 16.41 -10.07 -19.45
CA GLY A 93 15.99 -8.92 -20.27
C GLY A 93 15.56 -7.70 -19.45
N ILE A 94 16.09 -7.56 -18.23
CA ILE A 94 15.81 -6.45 -17.32
C ILE A 94 16.92 -5.39 -17.47
N ASN A 95 16.53 -4.16 -17.80
CA ASN A 95 17.44 -3.02 -17.81
C ASN A 95 17.48 -2.38 -16.41
N PRO A 96 18.63 -2.30 -15.73
CA PRO A 96 18.73 -1.67 -14.42
C PRO A 96 18.36 -0.19 -14.44
N SER A 97 18.42 0.48 -15.60
CA SER A 97 18.01 1.88 -15.76
C SER A 97 16.50 2.11 -15.61
N ASP A 98 15.70 1.04 -15.66
CA ASP A 98 14.24 1.12 -15.49
C ASP A 98 13.80 1.06 -14.01
N ILE A 99 14.75 0.91 -13.08
CA ILE A 99 14.50 0.84 -11.64
C ILE A 99 14.34 2.27 -11.09
N ASP A 100 13.20 2.55 -10.48
CA ASP A 100 12.94 3.84 -9.85
C ASP A 100 13.51 3.93 -8.44
N ILE A 101 13.44 2.83 -7.68
CA ILE A 101 13.74 2.79 -6.25
C ILE A 101 14.59 1.55 -5.94
N VAL A 102 15.64 1.76 -5.16
CA VAL A 102 16.37 0.68 -4.48
C VAL A 102 15.97 0.69 -3.01
N PHE A 103 15.42 -0.43 -2.53
CA PHE A 103 15.04 -0.62 -1.14
C PHE A 103 15.99 -1.64 -0.49
N LEU A 104 16.68 -1.24 0.58
CA LEU A 104 17.55 -2.14 1.35
C LEU A 104 16.82 -2.54 2.63
N SER A 105 16.59 -3.84 2.80
CA SER A 105 15.81 -4.36 3.91
C SER A 105 16.51 -4.24 5.26
N HIS A 106 17.83 -4.42 5.28
CA HIS A 106 18.68 -4.32 6.47
C HIS A 106 20.16 -4.18 6.08
N THR A 107 21.02 -3.95 7.07
CA THR A 107 22.45 -3.66 6.87
C THR A 107 23.33 -4.91 7.03
N HIS A 108 22.97 -6.02 6.38
CA HIS A 108 23.93 -7.10 6.17
C HIS A 108 24.71 -6.87 4.85
N SER A 109 25.83 -7.57 4.71
CA SER A 109 26.72 -7.40 3.57
C SER A 109 26.29 -8.16 2.31
N ASP A 110 25.27 -9.00 2.45
CA ASP A 110 24.74 -9.88 1.40
C ASP A 110 23.47 -9.37 0.72
#